data_AF-A0A7T4PUB9-F1
#
_entry.id   AF-A0A7T4PUB9-F1
#
_cell.length_a   1.000
_cell.length_b   1.000
_cell.length_c   1.000
_cell.angle_alpha   90.00
_cell.angle_beta   90.00
_cell.angle_gamma   90.00
#
_symmetry.space_group_name_H-M   'P 1'
#
loop_
_entity.id
_entity.type
_entity.pdbx_description
1 polymer ?
#
loop_
_entity_poly.entity_id
_entity_poly.type
_entity_poly.pdbx_seq_one_letter_code
_entity_poly.pdbx_strand_id
1 'polypeptide(L)' 'MWPTYKDIEYFYKAFCYTDEDIADFTSWGVLTPEEYERMTGKPYTQGTD' A
#
# COMPACT_ATOMS: atom_id res chain seq x y z
N MET A 1 -11.54 -8.03 9.22
CA MET A 1 -11.51 -8.14 7.74
C MET A 1 -10.66 -7.00 7.26
N TRP A 2 -9.60 -7.27 6.52
CA TRP A 2 -8.78 -6.22 5.90
C TRP A 2 -9.51 -5.65 4.68
N PRO A 3 -9.31 -4.36 4.35
CA PRO A 3 -9.83 -3.78 3.12
C PRO A 3 -9.22 -4.50 1.91
N THR A 4 -9.95 -4.54 0.80
CA THR A 4 -9.43 -5.15 -0.43
C THR A 4 -8.49 -4.18 -1.13
N TYR A 5 -7.67 -4.68 -2.07
CA TYR A 5 -6.84 -3.84 -2.94
C TYR A 5 -7.64 -2.67 -3.55
N LYS A 6 -8.88 -2.92 -4.00
CA LYS A 6 -9.73 -1.88 -4.62
C LYS A 6 -10.12 -0.79 -3.65
N ASP A 7 -10.41 -1.15 -2.40
CA ASP A 7 -10.75 -0.18 -1.36
C ASP A 7 -9.52 0.67 -1.05
N ILE A 8 -8.37 0.03 -0.85
CA ILE A 8 -7.09 0.71 -0.57
C ILE A 8 -6.71 1.66 -1.71
N GLU A 9 -6.79 1.21 -2.97
CA GLU A 9 -6.51 2.04 -4.16
C GLU A 9 -7.47 3.23 -4.26
N TYR A 10 -8.75 3.03 -3.97
CA TYR A 10 -9.75 4.10 -3.96
C TYR A 10 -9.41 5.17 -2.91
N PHE A 11 -9.10 4.76 -1.68
CA PHE A 11 -8.76 5.68 -0.59
C PHE A 11 -7.40 6.36 -0.80
N TYR A 12 -6.43 5.68 -1.41
CA TYR A 12 -5.16 6.28 -1.82
C TYR A 12 -5.38 7.38 -2.86
N LYS A 13 -6.18 7.12 -3.91
CA LYS A 13 -6.55 8.12 -4.92
C LYS A 13 -7.39 9.28 -4.35
N ALA A 14 -8.13 9.03 -3.28
CA ALA A 14 -8.87 10.06 -2.55
C ALA A 14 -8.00 10.88 -1.59
N PHE A 15 -6.67 10.67 -1.59
CA PHE A 15 -5.71 11.29 -0.66
C PHE A 15 -6.00 10.96 0.82
N CYS A 16 -6.71 9.87 1.10
CA CYS A 16 -6.94 9.37 2.47
C CYS A 16 -5.78 8.51 2.96
N TYR A 17 -4.96 7.97 2.05
CA TYR A 17 -3.75 7.23 2.37
C TYR A 17 -2.55 7.85 1.66
N THR A 18 -1.42 7.78 2.34
CA THR A 18 -0.09 8.18 1.86
C THR A 18 0.71 6.95 1.44
N ASP A 19 1.85 7.17 0.78
CA ASP A 19 2.76 6.08 0.41
C ASP A 19 3.21 5.29 1.64
N GLU A 20 3.37 5.94 2.80
CA GLU A 20 3.71 5.31 4.06
C GLU A 20 2.59 4.37 4.54
N ASP A 21 1.33 4.81 4.44
CA ASP A 21 0.19 3.94 4.77
C ASP A 21 0.13 2.71 3.85
N ILE A 22 0.42 2.87 2.54
CA ILE A 22 0.46 1.73 1.61
C ILE A 22 1.64 0.80 1.96
N ALA A 23 2.76 1.35 2.43
CA ALA A 23 3.90 0.56 2.87
C ALA A 23 3.57 -0.27 4.12
N ASP A 24 2.80 0.30 5.05
CA ASP A 24 2.31 -0.39 6.24
C ASP A 24 1.37 -1.54 5.88
N PHE A 25 0.38 -1.31 5.01
CA PHE A 25 -0.51 -2.36 4.50
C PHE A 25 0.28 -3.49 3.82
N THR A 26 1.34 -3.15 3.10
CA THR A 26 2.23 -4.13 2.47
C THR A 26 3.02 -4.92 3.53
N SER A 27 3.54 -4.25 4.56
CA SER A 27 4.27 -4.92 5.66
C SER A 27 3.38 -5.87 6.47
N TRP A 28 2.09 -5.53 6.62
CA TRP A 28 1.10 -6.35 7.31
C TRP A 28 0.61 -7.53 6.46
N GLY A 29 1.09 -7.64 5.22
CA GLY A 29 0.67 -8.68 4.27
C GLY A 29 -0.73 -8.47 3.70
N VAL A 30 -1.28 -7.26 3.82
CA VAL A 30 -2.57 -6.88 3.21
C VAL A 30 -2.39 -6.64 1.70
N LEU A 31 -1.25 -6.07 1.32
CA LEU A 31 -0.84 -5.84 -0.06
C LEU A 31 0.45 -6.60 -0.37
N THR A 32 0.63 -6.92 -1.63
CA THR A 32 1.91 -7.41 -2.15
C THR A 32 2.85 -6.25 -2.52
N PRO A 33 4.17 -6.46 -2.54
CA PRO A 33 5.13 -5.46 -3.03
C PRO A 33 4.83 -4.96 -4.46
N GLU A 34 4.30 -5.82 -5.32
CA GLU A 34 3.88 -5.46 -6.68
C GLU A 34 2.65 -4.53 -6.69
N GLU A 35 1.69 -4.77 -5.79
CA GLU A 35 0.53 -3.89 -5.62
C GLU A 35 0.91 -2.53 -5.04
N TYR A 36 1.86 -2.49 -4.10
CA TYR A 36 2.46 -1.25 -3.61
C TYR A 36 3.08 -0.43 -4.74
N GLU A 37 3.94 -1.07 -5.55
CA GLU A 37 4.63 -0.39 -6.66
C GLU A 37 3.64 0.11 -7.71
N ARG A 38 2.58 -0.67 -7.97
CA ARG A 38 1.51 -0.27 -8.89
C ARG A 38 0.72 0.95 -8.40
N MET A 39 0.48 1.07 -7.09
CA MET A 39 -0.26 2.20 -6.52
C MET A 39 0.60 3.46 -6.40
N THR A 40 1.79 3.32 -5.83
CA THR A 40 2.66 4.46 -5.48
C THR A 40 3.61 4.86 -6.62
N GLY A 41 3.85 3.97 -7.58
CA GLY A 41 4.88 4.14 -8.61
C GLY A 41 6.31 4.04 -8.07
N LYS A 42 6.49 3.60 -6.82
CA LYS A 42 7.78 3.49 -6.14
C LYS A 42 8.05 2.02 -5.78
N PRO A 43 9.30 1.55 -5.86
CA PRO A 43 9.63 0.21 -5.39
C PRO A 43 9.35 0.10 -3.89
N TYR A 44 8.74 -1.01 -3.46
CA TYR A 44 8.54 -1.28 -2.04
C TYR A 44 9.90 -1.60 -1.39
N THR A 45 10.37 -0.71 -0.51
CA THR A 45 11.53 -0.98 0.34
C THR A 45 11.02 -1.32 1.72
N GLN A 46 10.96 -2.61 2.05
CA GLN A 46 10.70 -3.01 3.43
C GLN A 46 11.86 -2.50 4.28
N GLY A 47 11.58 -1.56 5.18
CA GLY A 47 12.58 -1.09 6.14
C GLY A 47 13.07 -2.27 6.96
N THR A 48 14.27 -2.77 6.65
CA THR A 48 15.04 -3.60 7.57
C THR A 48 15.49 -2.69 8.70
N ASP A 49 14.73 -2.64 9.78
CA ASP A 49 15.24 -2.32 11.13
C ASP A 49 15.50 -3.64 11.87
#